data_AF-A0A0C5WDJ0-F1
#
_entry.id   AF-A0A0C5WDJ0-F1
#
_cell.length_a   1.000
_cell.length_b   1.000
_cell.length_c   1.000
_cell.angle_alpha   90.00
_cell.angle_beta   90.00
_cell.angle_gamma   90.00
#
_symmetry.space_group_name_H-M   'P 1'
#
loop_
_entity.id
_entity.type
_entity.pdbx_description
1 polymer ?
#
loop_
_entity_poly.entity_id
_entity_poly.type
_entity_poly.pdbx_seq_one_letter_code
_entity_poly.pdbx_strand_id
1 'polypeptide(L)'
;MVKRRKNSWKGIGEELAARFCNAMKSPSFIAYFSIGIVAIGGIGVWLPYLLDSTGAMFFESQNVFTFSVAILGTLSLEGFISKDKSLRLTSLGVILGFVAFLLGVIGYVNAQTGVSVLVNICAALTLLIFLFANANDEKFDDESEVEADATGYKQADADLIKDKS
;
A
#
# COMPACT_ATOMS: atom_id res chain seq x y z
N MET A 1 33.93 -15.46 -13.84
CA MET A 1 32.99 -16.37 -13.14
C MET A 1 31.56 -15.91 -13.42
N VAL A 2 30.67 -16.80 -13.88
CA VAL A 2 29.27 -16.46 -14.18
C VAL A 2 28.47 -16.44 -12.88
N LYS A 3 27.85 -15.30 -12.55
CA LYS A 3 27.07 -15.11 -11.32
C LYS A 3 25.72 -15.82 -11.45
N ARG A 4 25.55 -17.02 -10.85
CA ARG A 4 24.24 -17.69 -10.75
C ARG A 4 23.42 -17.09 -9.59
N ARG A 5 22.23 -16.55 -9.87
CA ARG A 5 21.30 -16.06 -8.84
C ARG A 5 20.44 -17.22 -8.32
N LYS A 6 20.21 -17.30 -7.01
CA LYS A 6 19.29 -18.28 -6.40
C LYS A 6 17.84 -17.98 -6.82
N ASN A 7 16.98 -19.00 -6.91
CA ASN A 7 15.59 -18.82 -7.35
C ASN A 7 14.83 -17.89 -6.39
N SER A 8 14.62 -16.70 -6.93
CA SER A 8 13.94 -15.51 -6.43
C SER A 8 12.49 -15.63 -6.00
N TRP A 9 11.80 -16.68 -6.41
CA TRP A 9 10.34 -16.60 -6.56
C TRP A 9 9.57 -17.54 -5.63
N LYS A 10 10.25 -18.53 -5.04
CA LYS A 10 9.64 -19.45 -4.08
C LYS A 10 9.24 -18.67 -2.82
N GLY A 11 7.96 -18.80 -2.43
CA GLY A 11 7.39 -18.20 -1.21
C GLY A 11 6.73 -16.83 -1.38
N ILE A 12 6.78 -16.19 -2.55
CA ILE A 12 6.18 -14.85 -2.75
C ILE A 12 4.67 -14.86 -2.49
N GLY A 13 3.95 -15.90 -2.94
CA GLY A 13 2.51 -16.01 -2.73
C GLY A 13 2.12 -16.12 -1.26
N GLU A 14 2.89 -16.88 -0.47
CA GLU A 14 2.70 -17.01 0.98
C GLU A 14 2.97 -15.68 1.68
N GLU A 15 4.03 -14.97 1.27
CA GLU A 15 4.37 -13.64 1.81
C GLU A 15 3.28 -12.60 1.49
N LEU A 16 2.74 -12.58 0.27
CA LEU A 16 1.64 -11.69 -0.12
C LEU A 16 0.34 -12.02 0.61
N ALA A 17 0.01 -13.30 0.77
CA ALA A 17 -1.17 -13.73 1.51
C ALA A 17 -1.07 -13.35 3.00
N ALA A 18 0.11 -13.54 3.61
CA ALA A 18 0.36 -13.12 4.98
C ALA A 18 0.20 -11.60 5.15
N ARG A 19 0.77 -10.80 4.24
CA ARG A 19 0.59 -9.33 4.22
C ARG A 19 -0.87 -8.94 4.10
N PHE A 20 -1.63 -9.58 3.22
CA PHE A 20 -3.07 -9.33 3.09
C PHE A 20 -3.81 -9.61 4.41
N CYS A 21 -3.57 -10.77 5.00
CA CYS A 21 -4.20 -11.16 6.26
C CYS A 21 -3.83 -10.21 7.40
N ASN A 22 -2.59 -9.74 7.47
CA ASN A 22 -2.14 -8.78 8.48
C ASN A 22 -2.81 -7.41 8.30
N ALA A 23 -2.87 -6.90 7.06
CA ALA A 23 -3.59 -5.67 6.73
C ALA A 23 -5.06 -5.71 7.19
N MET A 24 -5.72 -6.86 7.00
CA MET A 24 -7.12 -7.03 7.40
C MET A 24 -7.32 -7.22 8.92
N LYS A 25 -6.23 -7.46 9.68
CA LYS A 25 -6.27 -7.62 11.13
C LYS A 25 -5.92 -6.34 11.91
N SER A 26 -5.16 -5.42 11.31
CA SER A 26 -4.77 -4.15 11.95
C SER A 26 -5.84 -3.07 11.73
N PRO A 27 -6.58 -2.65 12.76
CA PRO A 27 -7.59 -1.59 12.64
C PRO A 27 -6.96 -0.25 12.21
N SER A 28 -5.75 0.03 12.70
CA SER A 28 -4.96 1.22 12.34
C SER A 28 -4.62 1.25 10.85
N PHE A 29 -4.20 0.11 10.29
CA PHE A 29 -3.98 -0.01 8.85
C PHE A 29 -5.27 0.17 8.05
N ILE A 30 -6.38 -0.46 8.48
CA ILE A 30 -7.67 -0.34 7.80
C ILE A 30 -8.13 1.11 7.76
N ALA A 31 -8.06 1.83 8.88
CA ALA A 31 -8.41 3.25 8.95
C ALA A 31 -7.52 4.10 8.04
N TYR A 32 -6.20 3.87 8.09
CA TYR A 32 -5.24 4.57 7.23
C TYR A 32 -5.53 4.34 5.73
N PHE A 33 -5.75 3.10 5.33
CA PHE A 33 -5.99 2.75 3.94
C PHE A 33 -7.36 3.25 3.45
N SER A 34 -8.43 2.98 4.20
CA SER A 34 -9.79 3.35 3.78
C SER A 34 -10.05 4.86 3.86
N ILE A 35 -9.68 5.51 4.95
CA ILE A 35 -9.94 6.94 5.15
C ILE A 35 -8.83 7.76 4.50
N GLY A 36 -7.56 7.48 4.81
CA GLY A 36 -6.43 8.26 4.32
C GLY A 36 -6.25 8.13 2.81
N ILE A 37 -6.18 6.90 2.29
CA ILE A 37 -5.86 6.67 0.88
C ILE A 37 -7.11 6.72 -0.01
N VAL A 38 -8.17 5.99 0.35
CA VAL A 38 -9.35 5.87 -0.52
C VAL A 38 -10.29 7.08 -0.39
N ALA A 39 -10.64 7.51 0.82
CA ALA A 39 -11.58 8.63 0.99
C ALA A 39 -10.90 9.98 0.73
N ILE A 40 -9.88 10.33 1.52
CA ILE A 40 -9.17 11.61 1.43
C ILE A 40 -8.31 11.66 0.17
N GLY A 41 -7.45 10.66 -0.05
CA GLY A 41 -6.61 10.60 -1.26
C GLY A 41 -7.42 10.48 -2.55
N GLY A 42 -8.54 9.75 -2.52
CA GLY A 42 -9.44 9.57 -3.65
C GLY A 42 -10.46 10.69 -3.85
N ILE A 43 -10.36 11.81 -3.13
CA ILE A 43 -11.33 12.91 -3.19
C ILE A 43 -11.60 13.38 -4.63
N GLY A 44 -10.58 13.46 -5.48
CA GLY A 44 -10.71 13.86 -6.88
C GLY A 44 -11.49 12.86 -7.75
N VAL A 45 -11.68 11.62 -7.30
CA VAL A 45 -12.40 10.57 -8.02
C VAL A 45 -13.90 10.65 -7.79
N TRP A 46 -14.33 10.86 -6.55
CA TRP A 46 -15.75 10.78 -6.16
C TRP A 46 -16.38 12.13 -5.85
N LEU A 47 -15.62 13.14 -5.40
CA LEU A 47 -16.18 14.46 -5.08
C LEU A 47 -16.81 15.14 -6.30
N PRO A 48 -16.20 15.12 -7.51
CA PRO A 48 -16.81 15.73 -8.68
C PRO A 48 -18.19 15.16 -8.99
N TYR A 49 -18.39 13.85 -8.78
CA TYR A 49 -19.68 13.19 -8.94
C TYR A 49 -20.74 13.68 -7.93
N LEU A 50 -20.34 13.98 -6.68
CA LEU A 50 -21.27 14.49 -5.68
C LEU A 50 -21.66 15.96 -5.90
N LEU A 51 -20.76 16.76 -6.48
CA LEU A 51 -20.95 18.19 -6.69
C LEU A 51 -21.67 18.49 -8.02
N ASP A 52 -21.45 17.69 -9.05
CA ASP A 52 -22.03 17.90 -10.37
C ASP A 52 -23.18 16.92 -10.64
N SER A 53 -24.40 17.44 -10.49
CA SER A 53 -25.65 16.68 -10.66
C SER A 53 -26.03 16.35 -12.10
N THR A 54 -25.24 16.79 -13.09
CA THR A 54 -25.70 16.83 -14.49
C THR A 54 -24.79 16.17 -15.53
N GLY A 55 -23.55 15.79 -15.18
CA GLY A 55 -22.64 15.23 -16.18
C GLY A 55 -21.41 14.46 -15.67
N ALA A 56 -21.07 14.55 -14.38
CA ALA A 56 -19.96 13.79 -13.84
C ALA A 56 -20.36 12.31 -13.68
N MET A 57 -19.56 11.38 -14.19
CA MET A 57 -19.72 9.96 -13.88
C MET A 57 -18.89 9.60 -12.65
N PHE A 58 -19.42 8.68 -11.84
CA PHE A 58 -18.63 8.04 -10.79
C PHE A 58 -17.52 7.21 -11.46
N PHE A 59 -16.28 7.32 -10.97
CA PHE A 59 -15.09 6.73 -11.58
C PHE A 59 -14.77 7.20 -13.01
N GLU A 60 -14.91 8.51 -13.25
CA GLU A 60 -14.44 9.16 -14.48
C GLU A 60 -12.97 8.81 -14.78
N SER A 61 -12.69 8.38 -16.01
CA SER A 61 -11.38 7.85 -16.41
C SER A 61 -10.22 8.80 -16.14
N GLN A 62 -10.40 10.10 -16.42
CA GLN A 62 -9.38 11.12 -16.12
C GLN A 62 -9.04 11.20 -14.63
N ASN A 63 -10.05 11.16 -13.77
CA ASN A 63 -9.87 11.31 -12.33
C ASN A 63 -9.22 10.06 -11.73
N VAL A 64 -9.71 8.88 -12.13
CA VAL A 64 -9.19 7.58 -11.66
C VAL A 64 -7.75 7.37 -12.14
N PHE A 65 -7.44 7.75 -13.39
CA PHE A 65 -6.09 7.63 -13.92
C PHE A 65 -5.12 8.55 -13.17
N THR A 66 -5.48 9.83 -12.97
CA THR A 66 -4.66 10.79 -12.21
C THR A 66 -4.39 10.30 -10.78
N PHE A 67 -5.43 9.81 -10.09
CA PHE A 67 -5.30 9.22 -8.76
C PHE A 67 -4.33 8.03 -8.74
N SER A 68 -4.47 7.12 -9.70
CA SER A 68 -3.61 5.93 -9.79
C SER A 68 -2.15 6.30 -10.05
N VAL A 69 -1.89 7.24 -10.98
CA VAL A 69 -0.54 7.72 -11.29
C VAL A 69 0.10 8.41 -10.08
N ALA A 70 -0.66 9.19 -9.32
CA ALA A 70 -0.16 9.82 -8.10
C ALA A 70 0.31 8.78 -7.07
N ILE A 71 -0.49 7.73 -6.82
CA ILE A 71 -0.10 6.65 -5.90
C ILE A 71 1.13 5.88 -6.41
N LEU A 72 1.16 5.53 -7.71
CA LEU A 72 2.32 4.84 -8.30
C LEU A 72 3.59 5.69 -8.20
N GLY A 73 3.49 7.01 -8.39
CA GLY A 73 4.59 7.94 -8.21
C GLY A 73 5.11 7.93 -6.76
N THR A 74 4.21 8.04 -5.78
CA THR A 74 4.55 7.97 -4.35
C THR A 74 5.24 6.64 -4.00
N LEU A 75 4.66 5.51 -4.42
CA LEU A 75 5.22 4.18 -4.17
C LEU A 75 6.60 4.00 -4.81
N SER A 76 6.82 4.58 -5.98
CA SER A 76 8.12 4.55 -6.65
C SER A 76 9.17 5.30 -5.82
N LEU A 77 8.85 6.50 -5.34
CA LEU A 77 9.74 7.29 -4.50
C LEU A 77 10.03 6.59 -3.16
N GLU A 78 9.00 6.08 -2.49
CA GLU A 78 9.16 5.31 -1.25
C GLU A 78 10.03 4.07 -1.47
N GLY A 79 9.80 3.33 -2.56
CA GLY A 79 10.59 2.15 -2.92
C GLY A 79 12.06 2.44 -3.19
N PHE A 80 12.37 3.61 -3.78
CA PHE A 80 13.76 4.05 -3.99
C PHE A 80 14.44 4.53 -2.71
N ILE A 81 13.69 5.16 -1.79
CA ILE A 81 14.24 5.75 -0.56
C ILE A 81 14.35 4.71 0.58
N SER A 82 13.48 3.69 0.58
CA SER A 82 13.43 2.69 1.65
C SER A 82 14.65 1.77 1.64
N LYS A 83 15.45 1.82 2.72
CA LYS A 83 16.62 0.95 2.90
C LYS A 83 16.28 -0.44 3.45
N ASP A 84 15.12 -0.60 4.09
CA ASP A 84 14.74 -1.82 4.83
C ASP A 84 13.74 -2.74 4.10
N LYS A 85 13.21 -2.32 2.94
CA LYS A 85 12.23 -3.14 2.22
C LYS A 85 12.89 -4.30 1.49
N SER A 86 12.21 -5.45 1.47
CA SER A 86 12.72 -6.63 0.77
C SER A 86 12.84 -6.33 -0.74
N LEU A 87 14.08 -6.42 -1.25
CA LEU A 87 14.41 -6.07 -2.64
C LEU A 87 13.56 -6.86 -3.66
N ARG A 88 13.12 -8.07 -3.27
CA ARG A 88 12.24 -8.95 -4.05
C ARG A 88 10.83 -8.34 -4.22
N LEU A 89 10.21 -7.89 -3.13
CA LEU A 89 8.88 -7.27 -3.19
C LEU A 89 8.93 -5.89 -3.84
N THR A 90 9.98 -5.10 -3.59
CA THR A 90 10.17 -3.82 -4.28
C THR A 90 10.27 -4.03 -5.79
N SER A 91 11.06 -5.02 -6.24
CA SER A 91 11.18 -5.34 -7.67
C SER A 91 9.85 -5.81 -8.27
N LEU A 92 9.09 -6.63 -7.54
CA LEU A 92 7.76 -7.09 -7.96
C LEU A 92 6.78 -5.91 -8.07
N GLY A 93 6.77 -5.04 -7.06
CA GLY A 93 5.94 -3.83 -7.03
C GLY A 93 6.24 -2.88 -8.18
N VAL A 94 7.52 -2.70 -8.56
CA VAL A 94 7.91 -1.91 -9.74
C VAL A 94 7.42 -2.55 -11.04
N ILE A 95 7.58 -3.87 -11.20
CA ILE A 95 7.10 -4.57 -12.41
C ILE A 95 5.57 -4.46 -12.53
N LEU A 96 4.84 -4.77 -11.45
CA LEU A 96 3.38 -4.69 -11.43
C LEU A 96 2.90 -3.24 -11.57
N GLY A 97 3.60 -2.28 -10.98
CA GLY A 97 3.29 -0.86 -11.10
C GLY A 97 3.46 -0.35 -12.52
N PHE A 98 4.51 -0.79 -13.23
CA PHE A 98 4.69 -0.47 -14.64
C PHE A 98 3.59 -1.10 -15.53
N VAL A 99 3.21 -2.35 -15.26
CA VAL A 99 2.09 -2.99 -15.96
C VAL A 99 0.77 -2.25 -15.70
N ALA A 100 0.48 -1.88 -14.45
CA ALA A 100 -0.69 -1.09 -14.09
C ALA A 100 -0.69 0.26 -14.82
N PHE A 101 0.45 0.95 -14.84
CA PHE A 101 0.61 2.22 -15.57
C PHE A 101 0.30 2.07 -17.07
N LEU A 102 0.85 1.05 -17.74
CA LEU A 102 0.56 0.79 -19.15
C LEU A 102 -0.93 0.52 -19.40
N LEU A 103 -1.58 -0.29 -18.55
CA LEU A 103 -3.03 -0.53 -18.64
C LEU A 103 -3.82 0.77 -18.46
N GLY A 104 -3.40 1.63 -17.53
CA GLY A 104 -3.99 2.93 -17.30
C GLY A 104 -3.85 3.85 -18.51
N VAL A 105 -2.65 3.94 -19.11
CA VAL A 105 -2.40 4.74 -20.32
C VAL A 105 -3.23 4.25 -21.49
N ILE A 106 -3.24 2.94 -21.76
CA ILE A 106 -4.04 2.35 -22.83
C ILE A 106 -5.53 2.60 -22.57
N GLY A 107 -5.99 2.40 -21.34
CA GLY A 107 -7.38 2.63 -20.96
C GLY A 107 -7.81 4.08 -21.10
N TYR A 108 -6.94 5.02 -20.72
CA TYR A 108 -7.22 6.45 -20.76
C TYR A 108 -7.19 7.00 -22.20
N VAL A 109 -6.23 6.56 -23.02
CA VAL A 109 -6.17 6.96 -24.44
C VAL A 109 -7.41 6.50 -25.21
N ASN A 110 -7.94 5.32 -24.90
CA ASN A 110 -9.14 4.78 -25.56
C ASN A 110 -10.46 5.34 -25.01
N ALA A 111 -10.49 5.78 -23.75
CA ALA A 111 -11.67 6.33 -23.09
C ALA A 111 -11.25 7.43 -22.12
N GLN A 112 -11.10 8.64 -22.65
CA GLN A 112 -10.68 9.82 -21.88
C GLN A 112 -11.78 10.28 -20.91
N THR A 113 -13.04 10.15 -21.35
CA THR A 113 -14.24 10.48 -20.58
C THR A 113 -15.11 9.26 -20.35
N GLY A 114 -15.94 9.31 -19.32
CA GLY A 114 -16.74 8.21 -18.83
C GLY A 114 -15.92 7.13 -18.13
N VAL A 115 -16.51 5.94 -17.97
CA VAL A 115 -15.94 4.84 -17.19
C VAL A 115 -15.16 3.88 -18.09
N SER A 116 -13.84 3.80 -17.88
CA SER A 116 -12.95 2.86 -18.57
C SER A 116 -12.60 1.67 -17.69
N VAL A 117 -12.91 0.45 -18.16
CA VAL A 117 -12.59 -0.79 -17.42
C VAL A 117 -11.09 -0.93 -17.19
N LEU A 118 -10.27 -0.60 -18.19
CA LEU A 118 -8.81 -0.70 -18.10
C LEU A 118 -8.23 0.29 -17.07
N VAL A 119 -8.76 1.51 -17.00
CA VAL A 119 -8.35 2.50 -16.00
C VAL A 119 -8.74 2.05 -14.59
N ASN A 120 -9.93 1.46 -14.43
CA ASN A 120 -10.36 0.89 -13.15
C ASN A 120 -9.50 -0.31 -12.72
N ILE A 121 -9.09 -1.17 -13.66
CA ILE A 121 -8.13 -2.26 -13.38
C ILE A 121 -6.77 -1.68 -12.95
N CYS A 122 -6.29 -0.62 -13.60
CA CYS A 122 -5.08 0.10 -13.18
C CYS A 122 -5.19 0.62 -11.74
N ALA A 123 -6.31 1.25 -11.39
CA ALA A 123 -6.56 1.74 -10.03
C ALA A 123 -6.59 0.60 -9.00
N ALA A 124 -7.29 -0.49 -9.31
CA ALA A 124 -7.37 -1.66 -8.43
C ALA A 124 -5.98 -2.29 -8.20
N LEU A 125 -5.19 -2.46 -9.26
CA LEU A 125 -3.81 -2.96 -9.14
C LEU A 125 -2.92 -2.02 -8.33
N THR A 126 -3.05 -0.71 -8.56
CA THR A 126 -2.29 0.32 -7.83
C THR A 126 -2.59 0.28 -6.33
N LEU A 127 -3.86 0.19 -5.97
CA LEU A 127 -4.29 0.05 -4.57
C LEU A 127 -3.80 -1.26 -3.94
N LEU A 128 -3.81 -2.37 -4.69
CA LEU A 128 -3.26 -3.64 -4.21
C LEU A 128 -1.74 -3.57 -3.99
N ILE A 129 -0.99 -2.94 -4.90
CA ILE A 129 0.45 -2.74 -4.72
C ILE A 129 0.70 -1.87 -3.49
N PHE A 130 -0.07 -0.79 -3.31
CA PHE A 130 0.02 0.07 -2.14
C PHE A 130 -0.22 -0.72 -0.86
N LEU A 131 -1.27 -1.53 -0.84
CA LEU A 131 -1.62 -2.38 0.30
C LEU A 131 -0.46 -3.30 0.64
N PHE A 132 0.05 -4.08 -0.31
CA PHE A 132 1.15 -5.01 -0.04
C PHE A 132 2.46 -4.32 0.35
N ALA A 133 2.71 -3.11 -0.17
CA ALA A 133 3.89 -2.33 0.16
C ALA A 133 3.88 -1.78 1.59
N ASN A 134 2.70 -1.63 2.21
CA ASN A 134 2.52 -0.97 3.51
C ASN A 134 1.85 -1.85 4.60
N ALA A 135 1.33 -3.03 4.26
CA ALA A 135 0.57 -3.89 5.17
C ALA A 135 1.32 -4.38 6.42
N ASN A 136 2.64 -4.49 6.35
CA ASN A 136 3.51 -4.91 7.46
C ASN A 136 4.50 -3.78 7.80
N ASP A 137 4.08 -2.53 7.67
CA ASP A 137 4.88 -1.40 8.14
C ASP A 137 4.74 -1.30 9.66
N GLU A 138 5.87 -1.22 10.37
CA GLU A 138 5.95 -1.28 11.84
C GLU A 138 5.07 -0.20 12.51
N LYS A 139 4.80 0.91 11.80
CA LYS A 139 3.89 1.98 12.26
C LYS A 139 2.45 1.54 12.52
N PHE A 140 2.07 0.34 12.08
CA PHE A 140 0.73 -0.22 12.26
C PHE A 140 0.70 -1.43 13.21
N ASP A 141 1.85 -1.79 13.77
CA ASP A 141 1.93 -2.80 14.81
C ASP A 141 1.44 -2.16 16.11
N ASP A 142 0.55 -2.86 16.82
CA ASP A 142 0.15 -2.50 18.18
C ASP A 142 1.34 -2.83 19.10
N GLU A 143 2.43 -2.05 19.01
CA GLU A 143 3.32 -1.92 20.14
C GLU A 143 2.49 -1.25 21.21
N SER A 144 2.02 -2.03 22.19
CA SER A 144 1.75 -1.48 23.50
C SER A 144 2.99 -0.68 23.85
N GLU A 145 2.90 0.65 23.80
CA GLU A 145 3.90 1.50 24.43
C GLU A 145 4.08 0.87 25.81
N VAL A 146 5.25 0.29 26.06
CA VAL A 146 5.62 -0.07 27.42
C VAL A 146 5.65 1.29 28.09
N GLU A 147 4.54 1.64 28.77
CA GLU A 147 4.39 2.91 29.46
C GLU A 147 5.67 3.11 30.23
N ALA A 148 6.48 4.07 29.77
CA ALA A 148 7.66 4.45 30.50
C ALA A 148 7.11 4.96 31.84
N ASP A 149 7.39 4.22 32.91
CA ASP A 149 7.13 4.70 34.26
C ASP A 149 7.77 6.09 34.41
N ALA A 150 7.28 6.93 35.34
CA ALA A 150 7.67 8.33 35.50
C ALA A 150 9.20 8.57 35.68
N THR A 151 9.96 7.49 35.80
CA THR A 151 11.42 7.43 35.92
C THR A 151 12.17 7.22 34.58
N GLY A 152 11.47 6.92 33.48
CA GLY A 152 12.06 6.69 32.16
C GLY A 152 12.72 5.32 31.96
N TYR A 153 12.50 4.38 32.89
CA TYR A 153 13.00 3.01 32.79
C TYR A 153 11.89 2.05 32.37
N LYS A 154 12.23 1.05 31.53
CA LYS A 154 11.36 -0.10 31.26
C LYS A 154 11.09 -0.80 32.60
N GLN A 155 9.83 -1.13 32.91
CA GLN A 155 9.50 -1.92 34.10
C GLN A 155 10.42 -3.15 34.14
N ALA A 156 11.12 -3.32 35.27
CA ALA A 156 11.97 -4.47 35.46
C ALA A 156 11.10 -5.73 35.43
N ASP A 157 11.42 -6.64 34.54
CA ASP A 157 10.76 -7.93 34.42
C ASP A 157 11.01 -8.73 35.71
N ALA A 158 10.01 -8.75 36.59
CA ALA A 158 10.11 -9.37 37.92
C ALA A 158 10.43 -10.87 37.84
N ASP A 159 10.12 -11.50 36.70
CA ASP A 159 10.39 -12.92 36.44
C ASP A 159 11.88 -13.21 36.21
N LEU A 160 12.71 -12.19 35.99
CA LEU A 160 14.16 -12.31 35.89
C LEU A 160 14.88 -12.22 37.25
N ILE A 161 14.17 -11.86 38.32
CA ILE A 161 14.73 -11.82 39.68
C ILE A 161 14.70 -13.25 40.23
N LYS A 162 15.69 -14.06 39.84
CA LYS A 162 15.95 -15.34 40.50
C LYS A 162 16.60 -15.08 41.85
N ASP A 163 15.81 -15.19 42.91
CA ASP A 163 16.30 -15.17 44.27
C ASP A 163 17.25 -16.37 44.46
N LYS A 164 18.54 -16.10 44.70
CA LYS A 164 19.51 -17.13 45.05
C LYS A 164 19.34 -17.43 46.54
N SER A 165 18.42 -18.33 46.85
CA SER A 165 18.41 -19.08 48.11
C SER A 165 19.63 -20.00 48.21
#